data_AF-A0A7C2FDW0-F1
#
_entry.id   AF-A0A7C2FDW0-F1
#
_cell.length_a   1.000
_cell.length_b   1.000
_cell.length_c   1.000
_cell.angle_alpha   90.00
_cell.angle_beta   90.00
_cell.angle_gamma   90.00
#
_symmetry.space_group_name_H-M   'P 1'
#
loop_
_entity.id
_entity.type
_entity.pdbx_description
1 polymer ?
#
loop_
_entity_poly.entity_id
_entity_poly.type
_entity_poly.pdbx_seq_one_letter_code
_entity_poly.pdbx_strand_id
1 'polypeptide(L)'
;MSSNGNVFPKKYLPFILKHTGEAYQKLGDDEVVGFALYYSEKLRRKPGLLRRKGERIRAVVLAFYPLLVKPTSKGMAVLIDSLRSNRVTIQYNVVDKNLLDSALRELSAMSGKGFLDGLVKLSRLVQDVASARSGVRKETVEFDNVVSDPGLLQGLKPLIGMDTTYNIPFIEIPFSTVDHEEVARRISKAVSEVDELIYYVNNLTEKIRDLLDEWKKEITKEYEGKLRMMDEKIEETKQAVAKAIEELKRKRDGELSTVRERYLPNIEAIEKRIVETRENVGRLEEELEKAKAYGKDTSDLKRRLNDQKKTLKNLEKELESAKASYDSEVKRIEKKYNELVEAENNKVKSIISEREAIQKELETLIQEASKRFDAIRSSLQEYVEELAKVEKRVEELSIPAPSSGGEIRLIPLVYTSYVSEGTERSSITTIVVLEPGGMLGPRFTHYIHEGIANYFSWVKQVLDKEEMKPEISAKNLLAKTTPERIEVCLTRLSEIGLFSREDASKMARSLEEQMKMIG
;
A
#
# COMPACT_ATOMS: atom_id res chain seq x y z
N MET A 1 -35.45 -45.79 6.33
CA MET A 1 -34.08 -45.99 6.85
C MET A 1 -33.57 -44.64 7.30
N SER A 2 -33.50 -44.46 8.60
CA SER A 2 -33.24 -43.22 9.33
C SER A 2 -31.78 -42.83 9.23
N SER A 3 -31.49 -41.78 8.47
CA SER A 3 -30.23 -41.05 8.61
C SER A 3 -30.21 -40.45 10.02
N ASN A 4 -29.25 -40.87 10.85
CA ASN A 4 -28.87 -40.17 12.06
C ASN A 4 -28.39 -38.77 11.65
N GLY A 5 -29.33 -37.83 11.50
CA GLY A 5 -29.05 -36.45 11.17
C GLY A 5 -28.26 -35.85 12.32
N ASN A 6 -27.16 -35.16 12.01
CA ASN A 6 -26.45 -34.32 12.96
C ASN A 6 -27.46 -33.32 13.56
N VAL A 7 -28.02 -33.64 14.73
CA VAL A 7 -28.93 -32.74 15.45
C VAL A 7 -28.06 -31.68 16.08
N PHE A 8 -27.79 -30.61 15.34
CA PHE A 8 -27.15 -29.43 15.90
C PHE A 8 -27.97 -28.90 17.08
N PRO A 9 -27.32 -28.48 18.17
CA PRO A 9 -28.03 -27.85 19.27
C PRO A 9 -28.76 -26.60 18.76
N LYS A 10 -30.04 -26.47 19.12
CA LYS A 10 -30.87 -25.30 18.79
C LYS A 10 -30.75 -24.25 19.89
N LYS A 11 -30.47 -23.01 19.48
CA LYS A 11 -30.34 -21.85 20.37
C LYS A 11 -31.28 -20.75 19.89
N TYR A 12 -32.17 -20.30 20.77
CA TYR A 12 -33.16 -19.27 20.45
C TYR A 12 -32.61 -17.90 20.79
N LEU A 13 -32.62 -16.99 19.81
CA LEU A 13 -32.33 -15.59 20.09
C LEU A 13 -33.55 -14.91 20.73
N PRO A 14 -33.32 -13.95 21.64
CA PRO A 14 -34.40 -13.16 22.23
C PRO A 14 -35.03 -12.21 21.21
N PHE A 15 -36.36 -12.17 21.17
CA PHE A 15 -37.14 -11.25 20.33
C PHE A 15 -37.01 -9.79 20.78
N ILE A 16 -36.96 -9.57 22.09
CA ILE A 16 -36.87 -8.23 22.67
C ILE A 16 -35.68 -8.16 23.60
N LEU A 17 -34.88 -7.14 23.35
CA LEU A 17 -33.70 -6.81 24.11
C LEU A 17 -33.87 -5.43 24.72
N LYS A 18 -33.51 -5.30 25.98
CA LYS A 18 -33.39 -4.03 26.68
C LYS A 18 -31.91 -3.67 26.73
N HIS A 19 -31.52 -2.57 26.11
CA HIS A 19 -30.16 -2.06 26.22
C HIS A 19 -30.01 -1.33 27.57
N THR A 20 -29.24 -1.94 28.46
CA THR A 20 -28.72 -1.27 29.66
C THR A 20 -27.32 -0.78 29.31
N GLY A 21 -26.85 0.35 29.85
CA GLY A 21 -25.60 0.99 29.43
C GLY A 21 -24.34 0.11 29.39
N GLU A 22 -24.38 -1.09 29.96
CA GLU A 22 -23.29 -2.07 29.98
C GLU A 22 -23.57 -3.34 29.15
N ALA A 23 -24.83 -3.68 28.84
CA ALA A 23 -25.19 -4.92 28.14
C ALA A 23 -26.66 -4.97 27.66
N TYR A 24 -26.93 -5.87 26.72
CA TYR A 24 -28.29 -6.28 26.39
C TYR A 24 -28.86 -7.24 27.44
N GLN A 25 -30.07 -6.95 27.91
CA GLN A 25 -30.85 -7.82 28.78
C GLN A 25 -32.07 -8.35 28.01
N LYS A 26 -32.29 -9.66 28.04
CA LYS A 26 -33.52 -10.24 27.49
C LYS A 26 -34.71 -9.92 28.39
N LEU A 27 -35.89 -9.74 27.79
CA LEU A 27 -37.14 -9.66 28.53
C LEU A 27 -37.81 -11.04 28.64
N GLY A 28 -38.75 -11.16 29.59
CA GLY A 28 -39.50 -12.38 29.83
C GLY A 28 -40.61 -12.61 28.81
N ASP A 29 -41.24 -13.77 28.94
CA ASP A 29 -42.30 -14.24 28.04
C ASP A 29 -43.50 -13.28 27.99
N ASP A 30 -43.89 -12.71 29.14
CA ASP A 30 -45.03 -11.80 29.22
C ASP A 30 -44.74 -10.47 28.50
N GLU A 31 -43.54 -9.91 28.65
CA GLU A 31 -43.14 -8.70 27.93
C GLU A 31 -43.05 -8.96 26.42
N VAL A 32 -42.59 -10.16 26.03
CA VAL A 32 -42.54 -10.59 24.62
C VAL A 32 -43.93 -10.70 24.01
N VAL A 33 -44.87 -11.36 24.68
CA VAL A 33 -46.27 -11.45 24.25
C VAL A 33 -46.91 -10.06 24.21
N GLY A 34 -46.73 -9.28 25.26
CA GLY A 34 -47.26 -7.91 25.36
C GLY A 34 -46.80 -7.03 24.20
N PHE A 35 -45.51 -7.10 23.84
CA PHE A 35 -44.96 -6.24 22.80
C PHE A 35 -45.38 -6.74 21.42
N ALA A 36 -45.40 -8.05 21.19
CA ALA A 36 -45.87 -8.63 19.94
C ALA A 36 -47.30 -8.18 19.64
N LEU A 37 -48.18 -8.21 20.63
CA LEU A 37 -49.56 -7.73 20.53
C LEU A 37 -49.62 -6.20 20.36
N TYR A 38 -48.87 -5.45 21.19
CA TYR A 38 -48.81 -3.99 21.11
C TYR A 38 -48.37 -3.47 19.74
N TYR A 39 -47.28 -4.02 19.23
CA TYR A 39 -46.69 -3.58 17.98
C TYR A 39 -47.57 -4.00 16.79
N SER A 40 -48.18 -5.19 16.85
CA SER A 40 -49.17 -5.65 15.87
C SER A 40 -50.38 -4.71 15.77
N GLU A 41 -50.90 -4.26 16.91
CA GLU A 41 -52.01 -3.31 16.97
C GLU A 41 -51.61 -1.93 16.43
N LYS A 42 -50.41 -1.45 16.77
CA LYS A 42 -49.86 -0.19 16.26
C LYS A 42 -49.65 -0.18 14.74
N LEU A 43 -49.29 -1.32 14.15
CA LEU A 43 -49.06 -1.47 12.70
C LEU A 43 -50.35 -1.58 11.86
N ARG A 44 -51.54 -1.52 12.47
CA ARG A 44 -52.82 -1.51 11.73
C ARG A 44 -52.95 -0.25 10.88
N ARG A 45 -53.43 -0.40 9.64
CA ARG A 45 -53.68 0.74 8.73
C ARG A 45 -54.79 1.67 9.22
N LYS A 46 -55.76 1.13 9.97
CA LYS A 46 -56.92 1.87 10.52
C LYS A 46 -57.17 1.42 11.97
N PRO A 47 -56.50 2.03 12.97
CA PRO A 47 -56.82 1.79 14.37
C PRO A 47 -58.23 2.31 14.65
N GLY A 48 -59.09 1.48 15.22
CA GLY A 48 -60.48 1.85 15.48
C GLY A 48 -60.98 1.20 16.75
N LEU A 49 -61.27 2.03 17.76
CA LEU A 49 -61.98 1.65 18.99
C LEU A 49 -63.51 1.58 18.80
N LEU A 50 -64.04 2.00 17.64
CA LEU A 50 -65.49 2.07 17.41
C LEU A 50 -65.89 1.63 15.98
N ARG A 51 -66.43 0.41 15.89
CA ARG A 51 -67.46 -0.07 14.93
C ARG A 51 -67.49 0.49 13.48
N ARG A 52 -66.36 0.62 12.78
CA ARG A 52 -66.34 0.60 11.31
C ARG A 52 -65.55 -0.61 10.82
N LYS A 53 -65.82 -1.08 9.59
CA LYS A 53 -65.08 -2.16 8.91
C LYS A 53 -63.60 -1.78 8.77
N GLY A 54 -62.85 -1.90 9.85
CA GLY A 54 -61.41 -1.70 9.93
C GLY A 54 -60.68 -3.01 9.72
N GLU A 55 -59.42 -2.90 9.35
CA GLU A 55 -58.49 -4.04 9.35
C GLU A 55 -58.39 -4.62 10.77
N ARG A 56 -58.70 -5.91 10.98
CA ARG A 56 -58.60 -6.61 12.27
C ARG A 56 -57.40 -7.55 12.29
N ILE A 57 -56.82 -7.79 13.46
CA ILE A 57 -55.79 -8.81 13.65
C ILE A 57 -56.46 -10.18 13.63
N ARG A 58 -55.97 -11.08 12.77
CA ARG A 58 -56.41 -12.48 12.70
C ARG A 58 -55.52 -13.38 13.53
N ALA A 59 -54.21 -13.23 13.40
CA ALA A 59 -53.24 -13.99 14.18
C ALA A 59 -51.98 -13.18 14.48
N VAL A 60 -51.44 -13.39 15.67
CA VAL A 60 -50.10 -12.93 16.07
C VAL A 60 -49.34 -14.17 16.50
N VAL A 61 -48.21 -14.46 15.84
CA VAL A 61 -47.44 -15.68 16.11
C VAL A 61 -45.97 -15.33 16.24
N LEU A 62 -45.33 -15.90 17.26
CA LEU A 62 -43.88 -15.94 17.35
C LEU A 62 -43.38 -17.11 16.49
N ALA A 63 -42.60 -16.80 15.47
CA ALA A 63 -41.96 -17.76 14.58
C ALA A 63 -40.44 -17.66 14.72
N PHE A 64 -39.75 -18.77 14.49
CA PHE A 64 -38.29 -18.84 14.56
C PHE A 64 -37.71 -19.29 13.23
N TYR A 65 -36.85 -18.44 12.68
CA TYR A 65 -36.13 -18.70 11.44
C TYR A 65 -34.78 -19.37 11.73
N PRO A 66 -34.46 -20.53 11.13
CA PRO A 66 -33.21 -21.24 11.39
C PRO A 66 -32.04 -20.71 10.54
N LEU A 67 -30.96 -20.30 11.21
CA LEU A 67 -29.64 -20.10 10.60
C LEU A 67 -28.65 -21.07 11.22
N LEU A 68 -27.92 -21.82 10.40
CA LEU A 68 -26.85 -22.68 10.88
C LEU A 68 -25.57 -21.85 11.05
N VAL A 69 -25.01 -21.87 12.26
CA VAL A 69 -23.70 -21.31 12.56
C VAL A 69 -22.69 -22.45 12.47
N LYS A 70 -21.79 -22.37 11.50
CA LYS A 70 -20.77 -23.40 11.30
C LYS A 70 -19.38 -22.81 11.50
N PRO A 71 -18.64 -23.24 12.55
CA PRO A 71 -17.24 -22.87 12.73
C PRO A 71 -16.40 -23.28 11.52
N THR A 72 -15.46 -22.41 11.15
CA THR A 72 -14.51 -22.65 10.07
C THR A 72 -13.09 -22.71 10.65
N SER A 73 -12.42 -21.58 10.80
CA SER A 73 -11.04 -21.46 11.28
C SER A 73 -10.83 -20.20 12.12
N LYS A 74 -9.73 -20.16 12.90
CA LYS A 74 -9.27 -18.97 13.65
C LYS A 74 -10.35 -18.34 14.57
N GLY A 75 -11.24 -19.15 15.16
CA GLY A 75 -12.32 -18.67 16.05
C GLY A 75 -13.49 -17.99 15.32
N MET A 76 -13.58 -18.16 14.00
CA MET A 76 -14.65 -17.61 13.16
C MET A 76 -15.65 -18.71 12.76
N ALA A 77 -16.86 -18.28 12.46
CA ALA A 77 -17.92 -19.11 11.93
C ALA A 77 -18.64 -18.39 10.79
N VAL A 78 -19.22 -19.17 9.88
CA VAL A 78 -20.12 -18.65 8.84
C VAL A 78 -21.56 -18.98 9.15
N LEU A 79 -22.45 -18.11 8.67
CA LEU A 79 -23.89 -18.34 8.71
C LEU A 79 -24.33 -19.02 7.41
N ILE A 80 -25.05 -20.12 7.55
CA ILE A 80 -25.62 -20.88 6.43
C ILE A 80 -27.13 -20.83 6.53
N ASP A 81 -27.76 -20.30 5.49
CA ASP A 81 -29.19 -20.13 5.34
C ASP A 81 -29.77 -21.15 4.36
N SER A 82 -30.19 -22.30 4.88
CA SER A 82 -30.75 -23.40 4.08
C SER A 82 -32.05 -23.08 3.34
N LEU A 83 -32.72 -21.98 3.67
CA LEU A 83 -33.99 -21.58 3.06
C LEU A 83 -33.81 -20.55 1.95
N ARG A 84 -32.58 -20.03 1.76
CA ARG A 84 -32.27 -19.01 0.79
C ARG A 84 -31.11 -19.47 -0.10
N SER A 85 -31.38 -19.62 -1.40
CA SER A 85 -30.38 -20.02 -2.39
C SER A 85 -29.46 -18.85 -2.77
N ASN A 86 -28.64 -18.42 -1.82
CA ASN A 86 -27.58 -17.44 -2.06
C ASN A 86 -26.32 -18.18 -2.53
N ARG A 87 -25.56 -17.58 -3.44
CA ARG A 87 -24.27 -18.10 -3.87
C ARG A 87 -23.22 -17.03 -3.67
N VAL A 88 -22.19 -17.37 -2.89
CA VAL A 88 -21.05 -16.50 -2.63
C VAL A 88 -19.86 -17.06 -3.37
N THR A 89 -19.12 -16.19 -4.05
CA THR A 89 -17.96 -16.57 -4.84
C THR A 89 -16.74 -15.82 -4.35
N ILE A 90 -15.67 -16.55 -4.07
CA ILE A 90 -14.35 -16.00 -3.78
C ILE A 90 -13.40 -16.42 -4.90
N GLN A 91 -12.63 -15.46 -5.39
CA GLN A 91 -11.67 -15.68 -6.48
C GLN A 91 -10.30 -15.17 -6.05
N TYR A 92 -9.27 -15.96 -6.31
CA TYR A 92 -7.88 -15.57 -6.06
C TYR A 92 -6.96 -16.24 -7.07
N ASN A 93 -5.81 -15.61 -7.30
CA ASN A 93 -4.81 -16.12 -8.22
C ASN A 93 -3.80 -16.96 -7.44
N VAL A 94 -3.60 -18.21 -7.85
CA VAL A 94 -2.59 -19.11 -7.30
C VAL A 94 -1.37 -19.07 -8.21
N VAL A 95 -0.22 -18.62 -7.69
CA VAL A 95 1.02 -18.59 -8.46
C VAL A 95 1.60 -19.99 -8.67
N ASP A 96 2.17 -20.23 -9.85
CA ASP A 96 2.99 -21.41 -10.10
C ASP A 96 4.33 -21.28 -9.37
N LYS A 97 4.41 -21.92 -8.19
CA LYS A 97 5.62 -21.94 -7.36
C LYS A 97 6.82 -22.53 -8.10
N ASN A 98 6.63 -23.52 -8.98
CA ASN A 98 7.74 -24.14 -9.72
C ASN A 98 8.37 -23.16 -10.71
N LEU A 99 7.56 -22.32 -11.34
CA LEU A 99 8.01 -21.30 -12.28
C LEU A 99 8.92 -20.27 -11.60
N LEU A 100 8.47 -19.72 -10.47
CA LEU A 100 9.25 -18.76 -9.68
C LEU A 100 10.48 -19.40 -9.02
N ASP A 101 10.35 -20.61 -8.49
CA ASP A 101 11.47 -21.34 -7.88
C ASP A 101 12.55 -21.72 -8.92
N SER A 102 12.16 -21.98 -10.17
CA SER A 102 13.10 -22.24 -11.26
C SER A 102 13.84 -20.97 -11.66
N ALA A 103 13.12 -19.85 -11.80
CA ALA A 103 13.73 -18.55 -12.08
C ALA A 103 14.69 -18.10 -10.97
N LEU A 104 14.35 -18.38 -9.69
CA LEU A 104 15.22 -18.11 -8.55
C LEU A 104 16.49 -18.97 -8.59
N ARG A 105 16.36 -20.27 -8.93
CA ARG A 105 17.52 -21.17 -9.10
C ARG A 105 18.43 -20.70 -10.22
N GLU A 106 17.88 -20.31 -11.36
CA GLU A 106 18.65 -19.72 -12.46
C GLU A 106 19.40 -18.47 -12.00
N LEU A 107 18.72 -17.55 -11.30
CA LEU A 107 19.34 -16.34 -10.75
C LEU A 107 20.50 -16.66 -9.81
N SER A 108 20.34 -17.65 -8.92
CA SER A 108 21.37 -18.05 -7.95
C SER A 108 22.65 -18.63 -8.59
N ALA A 109 22.56 -19.10 -9.83
CA ALA A 109 23.70 -19.63 -10.58
C ALA A 109 24.43 -18.53 -11.40
N MET A 110 23.91 -17.30 -11.43
CA MET A 110 24.46 -16.20 -12.20
C MET A 110 25.40 -15.33 -11.35
N SER A 111 26.44 -14.79 -11.98
CA SER A 111 27.39 -13.88 -11.36
C SER A 111 27.70 -12.68 -12.27
N GLY A 112 28.38 -11.68 -11.72
CA GLY A 112 28.80 -10.50 -12.48
C GLY A 112 27.62 -9.78 -13.15
N LYS A 113 27.79 -9.34 -14.40
CA LYS A 113 26.72 -8.68 -15.17
C LYS A 113 25.57 -9.62 -15.53
N GLY A 114 25.79 -10.92 -15.62
CA GLY A 114 24.74 -11.89 -15.94
C GLY A 114 23.64 -11.97 -14.88
N PHE A 115 23.99 -11.71 -13.61
CA PHE A 115 23.03 -11.62 -12.52
C PHE A 115 21.99 -10.51 -12.73
N LEU A 116 22.41 -9.37 -13.30
CA LEU A 116 21.49 -8.26 -13.63
C LEU A 116 20.48 -8.67 -14.70
N ASP A 117 20.91 -9.39 -15.73
CA ASP A 117 20.02 -9.94 -16.75
C ASP A 117 19.02 -10.93 -16.14
N GLY A 118 19.49 -11.75 -15.19
CA GLY A 118 18.65 -12.62 -14.37
C GLY A 118 17.58 -11.85 -13.59
N LEU A 119 17.96 -10.77 -12.89
CA LEU A 119 17.03 -9.90 -12.18
C LEU A 119 16.01 -9.24 -13.13
N VAL A 120 16.41 -8.85 -14.33
CA VAL A 120 15.48 -8.30 -15.33
C VAL A 120 14.45 -9.35 -15.76
N LYS A 121 14.87 -10.59 -16.00
CA LYS A 121 13.94 -11.69 -16.33
C LYS A 121 12.99 -11.99 -15.18
N LEU A 122 13.52 -12.11 -13.96
CA LEU A 122 12.72 -12.35 -12.76
C LEU A 122 11.73 -11.21 -12.49
N SER A 123 12.15 -9.96 -12.67
CA SER A 123 11.28 -8.79 -12.55
C SER A 123 10.10 -8.84 -13.51
N ARG A 124 10.32 -9.20 -14.79
CA ARG A 124 9.22 -9.35 -15.76
C ARG A 124 8.28 -10.48 -15.36
N LEU A 125 8.82 -11.62 -14.96
CA LEU A 125 8.05 -12.79 -14.55
C LEU A 125 7.15 -12.47 -13.34
N VAL A 126 7.72 -11.84 -12.32
CA VAL A 126 7.00 -11.40 -11.12
C VAL A 126 5.92 -10.36 -11.47
N GLN A 127 6.23 -9.42 -12.36
CA GLN A 127 5.25 -8.43 -12.81
C GLN A 127 4.07 -9.09 -13.55
N ASP A 128 4.33 -10.11 -14.37
CA ASP A 128 3.28 -10.86 -15.06
C ASP A 128 2.43 -11.68 -14.08
N VAL A 129 3.03 -12.23 -13.02
CA VAL A 129 2.32 -12.90 -11.92
C VAL A 129 1.42 -11.91 -11.18
N ALA A 130 1.96 -10.76 -10.76
CA ALA A 130 1.22 -9.74 -10.03
C ALA A 130 0.06 -9.16 -10.86
N SER A 131 0.29 -8.97 -12.16
CA SER A 131 -0.72 -8.51 -13.13
C SER A 131 -1.67 -9.61 -13.61
N ALA A 132 -1.53 -10.84 -13.11
CA ALA A 132 -2.29 -12.02 -13.51
C ALA A 132 -2.28 -12.31 -15.03
N ARG A 133 -1.19 -11.97 -15.73
CA ARG A 133 -1.02 -12.20 -17.18
C ARG A 133 -0.53 -13.60 -17.50
N SER A 134 0.40 -14.12 -16.71
CA SER A 134 0.98 -15.46 -16.88
C SER A 134 1.47 -16.01 -15.54
N GLY A 135 1.78 -17.31 -15.49
CA GLY A 135 2.33 -17.93 -14.28
C GLY A 135 1.36 -18.04 -13.10
N VAL A 136 0.07 -17.81 -13.32
CA VAL A 136 -0.98 -17.91 -12.30
C VAL A 136 -2.16 -18.76 -12.80
N ARG A 137 -2.79 -19.47 -11.87
CA ARG A 137 -4.06 -20.16 -12.07
C ARG A 137 -5.12 -19.47 -11.23
N LYS A 138 -6.21 -19.05 -11.86
CA LYS A 138 -7.36 -18.48 -11.14
C LYS A 138 -8.11 -19.60 -10.43
N GLU A 139 -8.15 -19.55 -9.10
CA GLU A 139 -8.98 -20.40 -8.27
C GLU A 139 -10.30 -19.70 -7.98
N THR A 140 -11.41 -20.43 -8.11
CA THR A 140 -12.75 -19.92 -7.84
C THR A 140 -13.42 -20.87 -6.88
N VAL A 141 -13.72 -20.36 -5.68
CA VAL A 141 -14.37 -21.12 -4.62
C VAL A 141 -15.78 -20.59 -4.45
N GLU A 142 -16.73 -21.51 -4.53
CA GLU A 142 -18.15 -21.18 -4.52
C GLU A 142 -18.84 -21.85 -3.34
N PHE A 143 -19.63 -21.04 -2.64
CA PHE A 143 -20.34 -21.42 -1.44
C PHE A 143 -21.84 -21.20 -1.65
N ASP A 144 -22.60 -22.28 -1.53
CA ASP A 144 -24.05 -22.20 -1.56
C ASP A 144 -24.59 -21.94 -0.16
N ASN A 145 -25.67 -21.18 -0.10
CA ASN A 145 -26.44 -20.86 1.11
C ASN A 145 -25.65 -20.08 2.17
N VAL A 146 -24.46 -19.55 1.88
CA VAL A 146 -23.72 -18.70 2.81
C VAL A 146 -24.34 -17.30 2.84
N VAL A 147 -24.55 -16.78 4.04
CA VAL A 147 -25.03 -15.41 4.25
C VAL A 147 -23.90 -14.42 3.95
N SER A 148 -24.13 -13.51 3.01
CA SER A 148 -23.20 -12.42 2.68
C SER A 148 -23.77 -11.02 2.92
N ASP A 149 -24.97 -10.92 3.50
CA ASP A 149 -25.62 -9.63 3.76
C ASP A 149 -24.91 -8.91 4.93
N PRO A 150 -24.26 -7.75 4.70
CA PRO A 150 -23.51 -7.08 5.76
C PRO A 150 -24.41 -6.58 6.90
N GLY A 151 -25.65 -6.18 6.60
CA GLY A 151 -26.60 -5.68 7.58
C GLY A 151 -27.04 -6.78 8.56
N LEU A 152 -27.30 -7.99 8.06
CA LEU A 152 -27.59 -9.16 8.88
C LEU A 152 -26.36 -9.56 9.71
N LEU A 153 -25.19 -9.67 9.08
CA LEU A 153 -23.96 -10.11 9.75
C LEU A 153 -23.58 -9.15 10.88
N GLN A 154 -23.57 -7.84 10.61
CA GLN A 154 -23.29 -6.83 11.64
C GLN A 154 -24.33 -6.83 12.75
N GLY A 155 -25.61 -7.02 12.42
CA GLY A 155 -26.68 -7.05 13.42
C GLY A 155 -26.69 -8.29 14.31
N LEU A 156 -26.30 -9.45 13.77
CA LEU A 156 -26.24 -10.69 14.55
C LEU A 156 -24.96 -10.82 15.38
N LYS A 157 -23.85 -10.19 14.97
CA LYS A 157 -22.56 -10.23 15.72
C LYS A 157 -22.70 -9.97 17.22
N PRO A 158 -23.35 -8.88 17.70
CA PRO A 158 -23.50 -8.65 19.14
C PRO A 158 -24.52 -9.58 19.81
N LEU A 159 -25.36 -10.27 19.03
CA LEU A 159 -26.47 -11.08 19.54
C LEU A 159 -26.16 -12.58 19.56
N ILE A 160 -25.12 -13.03 18.84
CA ILE A 160 -24.80 -14.44 18.69
C ILE A 160 -24.49 -15.13 20.01
N GLY A 161 -24.01 -14.39 21.03
CA GLY A 161 -23.77 -14.94 22.36
C GLY A 161 -25.02 -15.09 23.22
N MET A 162 -26.15 -14.47 22.82
CA MET A 162 -27.36 -14.44 23.64
C MET A 162 -28.24 -15.65 23.37
N ASP A 163 -28.79 -16.25 24.42
CA ASP A 163 -29.79 -17.29 24.29
C ASP A 163 -30.95 -17.13 25.28
N THR A 164 -32.09 -17.67 24.87
CA THR A 164 -33.28 -17.70 25.70
C THR A 164 -34.06 -19.00 25.55
N THR A 165 -34.98 -19.21 26.48
CA THR A 165 -35.91 -20.33 26.49
C THR A 165 -37.30 -19.74 26.60
N TYR A 166 -38.13 -19.98 25.60
CA TYR A 166 -39.50 -19.48 25.55
C TYR A 166 -40.47 -20.55 26.04
N ASN A 167 -41.33 -20.20 27.00
CA ASN A 167 -42.43 -21.05 27.46
C ASN A 167 -43.78 -20.62 26.86
N ILE A 168 -43.75 -19.92 25.74
CA ILE A 168 -44.91 -19.46 24.98
C ILE A 168 -45.05 -20.23 23.66
N PRO A 169 -46.25 -20.31 23.08
CA PRO A 169 -46.43 -20.95 21.78
C PRO A 169 -45.60 -20.26 20.69
N PHE A 170 -44.82 -21.05 19.95
CA PHE A 170 -44.10 -20.59 18.76
C PHE A 170 -44.12 -21.63 17.64
N ILE A 171 -43.75 -21.18 16.44
CA ILE A 171 -43.50 -22.00 15.24
C ILE A 171 -42.00 -22.02 14.97
N GLU A 172 -41.44 -23.19 14.66
CA GLU A 172 -40.12 -23.27 14.04
C GLU A 172 -40.31 -23.44 12.54
N ILE A 173 -39.73 -22.54 11.74
CA ILE A 173 -39.86 -22.64 10.29
C ILE A 173 -39.11 -23.90 9.82
N PRO A 174 -39.77 -24.83 9.12
CA PRO A 174 -39.13 -26.03 8.60
C PRO A 174 -37.99 -25.67 7.65
N PHE A 175 -36.89 -26.41 7.69
CA PHE A 175 -35.71 -26.16 6.86
C PHE A 175 -35.07 -27.45 6.36
N SER A 176 -34.36 -27.36 5.24
CA SER A 176 -33.68 -28.48 4.60
C SER A 176 -32.25 -28.63 5.11
N THR A 177 -31.74 -29.86 5.12
CA THR A 177 -30.31 -30.10 5.36
C THR A 177 -29.47 -29.59 4.20
N VAL A 178 -28.35 -28.95 4.52
CA VAL A 178 -27.36 -28.43 3.58
C VAL A 178 -25.99 -29.02 3.91
N ASP A 179 -25.12 -29.18 2.90
CA ASP A 179 -23.77 -29.72 3.09
C ASP A 179 -22.82 -28.67 3.70
N HIS A 180 -23.02 -28.41 4.99
CA HIS A 180 -22.30 -27.41 5.74
C HIS A 180 -20.84 -27.79 6.02
N GLU A 181 -20.49 -29.09 6.03
CA GLU A 181 -19.11 -29.54 6.19
C GLU A 181 -18.30 -29.18 4.96
N GLU A 182 -18.87 -29.37 3.76
CA GLU A 182 -18.21 -29.00 2.53
C GLU A 182 -17.99 -27.48 2.43
N VAL A 183 -18.99 -26.68 2.84
CA VAL A 183 -18.85 -25.22 2.92
C VAL A 183 -17.70 -24.83 3.85
N ALA A 184 -17.68 -25.35 5.09
CA ALA A 184 -16.62 -25.04 6.04
C ALA A 184 -15.24 -25.48 5.54
N ARG A 185 -15.14 -26.69 4.99
CA ARG A 185 -13.91 -27.24 4.42
C ARG A 185 -13.38 -26.39 3.28
N ARG A 186 -14.24 -25.93 2.37
CA ARG A 186 -13.85 -25.04 1.25
C ARG A 186 -13.34 -23.69 1.73
N ILE A 187 -14.01 -23.08 2.72
CA ILE A 187 -13.57 -21.80 3.29
C ILE A 187 -12.22 -21.96 3.96
N SER A 188 -12.06 -22.95 4.85
CA SER A 188 -10.80 -23.20 5.53
C SER A 188 -9.67 -23.51 4.56
N LYS A 189 -9.95 -24.28 3.49
CA LYS A 189 -8.99 -24.54 2.42
C LYS A 189 -8.58 -23.25 1.70
N ALA A 190 -9.53 -22.40 1.32
CA ALA A 190 -9.24 -21.14 0.62
C ALA A 190 -8.37 -20.21 1.48
N VAL A 191 -8.70 -20.05 2.76
CA VAL A 191 -7.89 -19.25 3.71
C VAL A 191 -6.50 -19.84 3.87
N SER A 192 -6.38 -21.15 4.06
CA SER A 192 -5.08 -21.83 4.20
C SER A 192 -4.21 -21.69 2.94
N GLU A 193 -4.79 -21.84 1.75
CA GLU A 193 -4.05 -21.66 0.49
C GLU A 193 -3.57 -20.21 0.33
N VAL A 194 -4.40 -19.22 0.70
CA VAL A 194 -4.03 -17.80 0.69
C VAL A 194 -2.89 -17.52 1.68
N ASP A 195 -3.01 -17.99 2.93
CA ASP A 195 -1.96 -17.89 3.96
C ASP A 195 -0.63 -18.48 3.45
N GLU A 196 -0.67 -19.67 2.85
CA GLU A 196 0.52 -20.34 2.29
C GLU A 196 1.14 -19.57 1.12
N LEU A 197 0.33 -18.94 0.26
CA LEU A 197 0.81 -18.13 -0.85
C LEU A 197 1.48 -16.84 -0.36
N ILE A 198 0.89 -16.16 0.63
CA ILE A 198 1.49 -14.98 1.27
C ILE A 198 2.84 -15.36 1.90
N TYR A 199 2.88 -16.46 2.66
CA TYR A 199 4.12 -16.96 3.24
C TYR A 199 5.19 -17.28 2.19
N TYR A 200 4.80 -17.96 1.11
CA TYR A 200 5.69 -18.30 0.00
C TYR A 200 6.31 -17.05 -0.64
N VAL A 201 5.49 -16.03 -0.94
CA VAL A 201 5.95 -14.78 -1.58
C VAL A 201 6.89 -13.99 -0.68
N ASN A 202 6.60 -13.93 0.63
CA ASN A 202 7.49 -13.28 1.59
C ASN A 202 8.85 -13.98 1.64
N ASN A 203 8.87 -15.32 1.74
CA ASN A 203 10.11 -16.10 1.72
C ASN A 203 10.88 -15.94 0.39
N LEU A 204 10.17 -15.91 -0.73
CA LEU A 204 10.79 -15.65 -2.04
C LEU A 204 11.48 -14.29 -2.08
N THR A 205 10.81 -13.25 -1.57
CA THR A 205 11.36 -11.88 -1.49
C THR A 205 12.64 -11.83 -0.66
N GLU A 206 12.66 -12.53 0.48
CA GLU A 206 13.84 -12.63 1.33
C GLU A 206 14.99 -13.36 0.63
N LYS A 207 14.74 -14.49 -0.04
CA LYS A 207 15.77 -15.20 -0.79
C LYS A 207 16.39 -14.35 -1.90
N ILE A 208 15.58 -13.56 -2.61
CA ILE A 208 16.10 -12.67 -3.67
C ILE A 208 16.96 -11.56 -3.07
N ARG A 209 16.57 -11.01 -1.91
CA ARG A 209 17.38 -10.04 -1.16
C ARG A 209 18.74 -10.62 -0.78
N ASP A 210 18.74 -11.83 -0.24
CA ASP A 210 19.97 -12.48 0.21
C ASP A 210 20.91 -12.75 -0.97
N LEU A 211 20.39 -13.22 -2.11
CA LEU A 211 21.15 -13.36 -3.36
C LEU A 211 21.71 -12.03 -3.86
N LEU A 212 20.94 -10.94 -3.78
CA LEU A 212 21.41 -9.61 -4.16
C LEU A 212 22.57 -9.14 -3.26
N ASP A 213 22.47 -9.36 -1.95
CA ASP A 213 23.49 -8.94 -1.00
C ASP A 213 24.77 -9.76 -1.14
N GLU A 214 24.65 -11.06 -1.45
CA GLU A 214 25.79 -11.90 -1.81
C GLU A 214 26.46 -11.41 -3.10
N TRP A 215 25.68 -11.21 -4.17
CA TRP A 215 26.19 -10.68 -5.43
C TRP A 215 26.87 -9.32 -5.27
N LYS A 216 26.31 -8.41 -4.45
CA LYS A 216 26.93 -7.11 -4.14
C LYS A 216 28.32 -7.26 -3.53
N LYS A 217 28.50 -8.23 -2.61
CA LYS A 217 29.80 -8.50 -2.01
C LYS A 217 30.79 -9.04 -3.05
N GLU A 218 30.35 -9.95 -3.90
CA GLU A 218 31.18 -10.53 -4.96
C GLU A 218 31.64 -9.49 -5.98
N ILE A 219 30.71 -8.70 -6.54
CA ILE A 219 31.02 -7.70 -7.56
C ILE A 219 31.89 -6.57 -7.00
N THR A 220 31.67 -6.18 -5.74
CA THR A 220 32.51 -5.19 -5.06
C THR A 220 33.94 -5.72 -4.93
N LYS A 221 34.11 -6.98 -4.50
CA LYS A 221 35.43 -7.60 -4.38
C LYS A 221 36.15 -7.70 -5.73
N GLU A 222 35.43 -8.05 -6.80
CA GLU A 222 35.99 -8.09 -8.16
C GLU A 222 36.49 -6.71 -8.61
N TYR A 223 35.68 -5.67 -8.41
CA TYR A 223 36.02 -4.30 -8.82
C TYR A 223 37.08 -3.65 -7.93
N GLU A 224 37.11 -3.95 -6.63
CA GLU A 224 38.21 -3.56 -5.74
C GLU A 224 39.55 -4.13 -6.22
N GLY A 225 39.58 -5.37 -6.73
CA GLY A 225 40.75 -5.95 -7.37
C GLY A 225 41.22 -5.13 -8.58
N LYS A 226 40.29 -4.75 -9.47
CA LYS A 226 40.59 -3.90 -10.64
C LYS A 226 41.08 -2.51 -10.23
N LEU A 227 40.47 -1.91 -9.21
CA LEU A 227 40.87 -0.60 -8.70
C LEU A 227 42.29 -0.63 -8.12
N ARG A 228 42.67 -1.69 -7.38
CA ARG A 228 44.04 -1.86 -6.88
C ARG A 228 45.06 -1.95 -8.01
N MET A 229 44.78 -2.74 -9.05
CA MET A 229 45.66 -2.81 -10.23
C MET A 229 45.83 -1.46 -10.92
N MET A 230 44.75 -0.65 -10.97
CA MET A 230 44.81 0.70 -11.51
C MET A 230 45.59 1.66 -10.60
N ASP A 231 45.44 1.55 -9.28
CA ASP A 231 46.20 2.33 -8.31
C ASP A 231 47.71 2.06 -8.42
N GLU A 232 48.10 0.79 -8.57
CA GLU A 232 49.49 0.39 -8.84
C GLU A 232 49.99 0.99 -10.17
N LYS A 233 49.22 0.86 -11.26
CA LYS A 233 49.55 1.42 -12.57
C LYS A 233 49.68 2.95 -12.55
N ILE A 234 48.84 3.64 -11.77
CA ILE A 234 48.93 5.10 -11.57
C ILE A 234 50.26 5.45 -10.91
N GLU A 235 50.66 4.73 -9.86
CA GLU A 235 51.89 5.02 -9.14
C GLU A 235 53.14 4.77 -10.01
N GLU A 236 53.19 3.66 -10.73
CA GLU A 236 54.26 3.38 -11.70
C GLU A 236 54.35 4.48 -12.77
N THR A 237 53.21 4.89 -13.32
CA THR A 237 53.16 5.94 -14.35
C THR A 237 53.57 7.30 -13.80
N LYS A 238 53.18 7.65 -12.57
CA LYS A 238 53.63 8.88 -11.90
C LYS A 238 55.15 8.91 -11.74
N GLN A 239 55.75 7.81 -11.32
CA GLN A 239 57.21 7.72 -11.19
C GLN A 239 57.92 7.85 -12.54
N ALA A 240 57.39 7.21 -13.58
CA ALA A 240 57.92 7.32 -14.94
C ALA A 240 57.81 8.75 -15.49
N VAL A 241 56.65 9.39 -15.32
CA VAL A 241 56.40 10.78 -15.74
C VAL A 241 57.28 11.76 -14.97
N ALA A 242 57.46 11.57 -13.65
CA ALA A 242 58.36 12.41 -12.87
C ALA A 242 59.81 12.36 -13.40
N LYS A 243 60.32 11.16 -13.74
CA LYS A 243 61.65 11.00 -14.35
C LYS A 243 61.72 11.68 -15.73
N ALA A 244 60.71 11.51 -16.57
CA ALA A 244 60.65 12.12 -17.91
C ALA A 244 60.60 13.65 -17.83
N ILE A 245 59.80 14.21 -16.91
CA ILE A 245 59.74 15.66 -16.67
C ILE A 245 61.08 16.20 -16.20
N GLU A 246 61.79 15.48 -15.32
CA GLU A 246 63.11 15.91 -14.86
C GLU A 246 64.14 15.90 -15.99
N GLU A 247 64.09 14.91 -16.87
CA GLU A 247 64.93 14.88 -18.08
C GLU A 247 64.58 16.03 -19.04
N LEU A 248 63.29 16.33 -19.24
CA LEU A 248 62.82 17.46 -20.05
C LEU A 248 63.28 18.80 -19.46
N LYS A 249 63.23 18.98 -18.14
CA LYS A 249 63.78 20.17 -17.46
C LYS A 249 65.28 20.29 -17.70
N ARG A 250 66.04 19.20 -17.55
CA ARG A 250 67.49 19.21 -17.80
C ARG A 250 67.82 19.58 -19.25
N LYS A 251 67.07 19.06 -20.23
CA LYS A 251 67.23 19.39 -21.64
C LYS A 251 66.84 20.85 -21.94
N ARG A 252 65.75 21.34 -21.34
CA ARG A 252 65.33 22.75 -21.41
C ARG A 252 66.43 23.67 -20.91
N ASP A 253 66.96 23.40 -19.72
CA ASP A 253 67.99 24.24 -19.10
C ASP A 253 69.29 24.22 -19.92
N GLY A 254 69.63 23.06 -20.53
CA GLY A 254 70.72 22.95 -21.49
C GLY A 254 70.52 23.79 -22.76
N GLU A 255 69.36 23.68 -23.42
CA GLU A 255 69.04 24.50 -24.60
C GLU A 255 69.01 26.00 -24.27
N LEU A 256 68.46 26.39 -23.12
CA LEU A 256 68.48 27.78 -22.66
C LEU A 256 69.90 28.28 -22.39
N SER A 257 70.79 27.45 -21.85
CA SER A 257 72.21 27.80 -21.67
C SER A 257 72.90 28.05 -23.01
N THR A 258 72.66 27.18 -24.02
CA THR A 258 73.23 27.37 -25.36
C THR A 258 72.72 28.65 -26.03
N VAL A 259 71.44 28.98 -25.86
CA VAL A 259 70.88 30.25 -26.36
C VAL A 259 71.53 31.43 -25.63
N ARG A 260 71.72 31.35 -24.32
CA ARG A 260 72.45 32.37 -23.55
C ARG A 260 73.87 32.56 -24.08
N GLU A 261 74.64 31.49 -24.23
CA GLU A 261 76.00 31.52 -24.74
C GLU A 261 76.10 32.08 -26.17
N ARG A 262 75.10 31.82 -27.02
CA ARG A 262 75.07 32.31 -28.41
C ARG A 262 74.76 33.81 -28.50
N TYR A 263 73.81 34.29 -27.71
CA TYR A 263 73.25 35.64 -27.86
C TYR A 263 73.82 36.66 -26.87
N LEU A 264 74.09 36.29 -25.61
CA LEU A 264 74.58 37.24 -24.59
C LEU A 264 75.90 37.92 -24.99
N PRO A 265 76.96 37.20 -25.44
CA PRO A 265 78.22 37.86 -25.77
C PRO A 265 78.08 38.90 -26.89
N ASN A 266 77.19 38.66 -27.85
CA ASN A 266 76.91 39.61 -28.92
C ASN A 266 76.09 40.80 -28.42
N ILE A 267 75.08 40.56 -27.57
CA ILE A 267 74.30 41.62 -26.91
C ILE A 267 75.22 42.52 -26.08
N GLU A 268 76.07 41.94 -25.24
CA GLU A 268 77.06 42.65 -24.42
C GLU A 268 78.06 43.45 -25.27
N ALA A 269 78.52 42.89 -26.40
CA ALA A 269 79.41 43.58 -27.32
C ALA A 269 78.73 44.79 -28.00
N ILE A 270 77.46 44.66 -28.40
CA ILE A 270 76.67 45.76 -28.96
C ILE A 270 76.42 46.81 -27.88
N GLU A 271 76.07 46.42 -26.65
CA GLU A 271 75.90 47.33 -25.51
C GLU A 271 77.16 48.12 -25.23
N LYS A 272 78.33 47.46 -25.20
CA LYS A 272 79.62 48.13 -25.01
C LYS A 272 79.91 49.13 -26.14
N ARG A 273 79.68 48.75 -27.40
CA ARG A 273 79.83 49.66 -28.56
C ARG A 273 78.86 50.85 -28.50
N ILE A 274 77.64 50.65 -27.98
CA ILE A 274 76.68 51.74 -27.74
C ILE A 274 77.22 52.71 -26.70
N VAL A 275 77.75 52.21 -25.57
CA VAL A 275 78.36 53.06 -24.53
C VAL A 275 79.51 53.88 -25.11
N GLU A 276 80.47 53.23 -25.78
CA GLU A 276 81.63 53.90 -26.41
C GLU A 276 81.19 54.95 -27.45
N THR A 277 80.17 54.63 -28.27
CA THR A 277 79.63 55.56 -29.28
C THR A 277 78.88 56.72 -28.61
N ARG A 278 78.14 56.48 -27.52
CA ARG A 278 77.48 57.55 -26.74
C ARG A 278 78.50 58.50 -26.13
N GLU A 279 79.59 57.98 -25.56
CA GLU A 279 80.68 58.79 -25.02
C GLU A 279 81.37 59.63 -26.11
N ASN A 280 81.56 59.07 -27.31
CA ASN A 280 82.11 59.80 -28.46
C ASN A 280 81.14 60.88 -28.97
N VAL A 281 79.83 60.60 -29.00
CA VAL A 281 78.79 61.60 -29.29
C VAL A 281 78.85 62.73 -28.27
N GLY A 282 78.91 62.43 -26.97
CA GLY A 282 79.01 63.43 -25.90
C GLY A 282 80.27 64.30 -26.02
N ARG A 283 81.44 63.69 -26.29
CA ARG A 283 82.69 64.43 -26.56
C ARG A 283 82.58 65.34 -27.78
N LEU A 284 81.99 64.86 -28.87
CA LEU A 284 81.79 65.66 -30.08
C LEU A 284 80.75 66.78 -29.87
N GLU A 285 79.75 66.59 -29.01
CA GLU A 285 78.80 67.64 -28.62
C GLU A 285 79.50 68.74 -27.82
N GLU A 286 80.33 68.38 -26.84
CA GLU A 286 81.14 69.34 -26.07
C GLU A 286 82.15 70.10 -26.95
N GLU A 287 82.84 69.41 -27.87
CA GLU A 287 83.78 70.03 -28.82
C GLU A 287 83.06 70.99 -29.78
N LEU A 288 81.86 70.63 -30.23
CA LEU A 288 81.05 71.46 -31.12
C LEU A 288 80.45 72.68 -30.40
N GLU A 289 80.13 72.55 -29.11
CA GLU A 289 79.69 73.66 -28.26
C GLU A 289 80.83 74.64 -27.97
N LYS A 290 82.03 74.13 -27.67
CA LYS A 290 83.27 74.93 -27.59
C LYS A 290 83.55 75.63 -28.92
N ALA A 291 83.53 74.92 -30.06
CA ALA A 291 83.82 75.49 -31.37
C ALA A 291 82.81 76.58 -31.81
N LYS A 292 81.52 76.42 -31.44
CA LYS A 292 80.48 77.46 -31.62
C LYS A 292 80.76 78.70 -30.78
N ALA A 293 81.18 78.53 -29.52
CA ALA A 293 81.52 79.65 -28.63
C ALA A 293 82.76 80.46 -29.11
N TYR A 294 83.70 79.82 -29.81
CA TYR A 294 84.90 80.45 -30.38
C TYR A 294 84.74 80.93 -31.85
N GLY A 295 83.57 80.84 -32.47
CA GLY A 295 83.31 81.34 -33.83
C GLY A 295 84.02 80.59 -34.98
N LYS A 296 84.45 79.34 -34.77
CA LYS A 296 85.12 78.50 -35.80
C LYS A 296 84.11 77.81 -36.73
N ASP A 297 84.54 77.42 -37.93
CA ASP A 297 83.75 76.59 -38.84
C ASP A 297 83.46 75.22 -38.19
N THR A 298 82.18 74.88 -38.09
CA THR A 298 81.67 73.71 -37.37
C THR A 298 81.10 72.65 -38.31
N SER A 299 81.20 72.83 -39.63
CA SER A 299 80.58 71.92 -40.61
C SER A 299 81.08 70.48 -40.50
N ASP A 300 82.39 70.30 -40.31
CA ASP A 300 83.03 68.98 -40.23
C ASP A 300 82.72 68.25 -38.90
N LEU A 301 82.69 68.99 -37.78
CA LEU A 301 82.25 68.47 -36.47
C LEU A 301 80.76 68.11 -36.49
N LYS A 302 79.90 68.92 -37.13
CA LYS A 302 78.47 68.60 -37.32
C LYS A 302 78.29 67.32 -38.14
N ARG A 303 79.08 67.13 -39.19
CA ARG A 303 79.04 65.93 -40.03
C ARG A 303 79.44 64.69 -39.24
N ARG A 304 80.58 64.71 -38.54
CA ARG A 304 81.03 63.61 -37.67
C ARG A 304 80.05 63.29 -36.54
N LEU A 305 79.48 64.31 -35.92
CA LEU A 305 78.45 64.15 -34.90
C LEU A 305 77.20 63.47 -35.47
N ASN A 306 76.75 63.87 -36.67
CA ASN A 306 75.59 63.28 -37.31
C ASN A 306 75.86 61.81 -37.73
N ASP A 307 77.07 61.51 -38.21
CA ASP A 307 77.49 60.15 -38.55
C ASP A 307 77.57 59.25 -37.30
N GLN A 308 78.09 59.76 -36.18
CA GLN A 308 78.11 59.06 -34.89
C GLN A 308 76.71 58.87 -34.31
N LYS A 309 75.82 59.88 -34.39
CA LYS A 309 74.39 59.75 -34.01
C LYS A 309 73.66 58.72 -34.87
N LYS A 310 73.94 58.68 -36.17
CA LYS A 310 73.40 57.67 -37.09
C LYS A 310 73.91 56.27 -36.74
N THR A 311 75.20 56.15 -36.41
CA THR A 311 75.82 54.89 -35.96
C THR A 311 75.21 54.42 -34.64
N LEU A 312 75.03 55.32 -33.67
CA LEU A 312 74.38 55.03 -32.40
C LEU A 312 72.94 54.52 -32.61
N LYS A 313 72.15 55.21 -33.45
CA LYS A 313 70.79 54.78 -33.77
C LYS A 313 70.73 53.41 -34.45
N ASN A 314 71.70 53.10 -35.31
CA ASN A 314 71.80 51.78 -35.93
C ASN A 314 72.16 50.70 -34.89
N LEU A 315 73.12 50.97 -34.01
CA LEU A 315 73.50 50.05 -32.93
C LEU A 315 72.36 49.81 -31.94
N GLU A 316 71.58 50.83 -31.59
CA GLU A 316 70.39 50.69 -30.74
C GLU A 316 69.34 49.78 -31.42
N LYS A 317 69.15 49.92 -32.73
CA LYS A 317 68.25 49.07 -33.52
C LYS A 317 68.76 47.63 -33.63
N GLU A 318 70.07 47.45 -33.77
CA GLU A 318 70.73 46.13 -33.75
C GLU A 318 70.60 45.46 -32.38
N LEU A 319 70.75 46.22 -31.28
CA LEU A 319 70.56 45.72 -29.92
C LEU A 319 69.11 45.29 -29.68
N GLU A 320 68.14 46.11 -30.10
CA GLU A 320 66.73 45.80 -29.97
C GLU A 320 66.36 44.54 -30.77
N SER A 321 66.87 44.41 -32.00
CA SER A 321 66.71 43.21 -32.82
C SER A 321 67.35 41.97 -32.18
N ALA A 322 68.55 42.09 -31.62
CA ALA A 322 69.26 40.99 -30.96
C ALA A 322 68.54 40.53 -29.67
N LYS A 323 68.06 41.48 -28.85
CA LYS A 323 67.24 41.20 -27.65
C LYS A 323 65.90 40.56 -28.02
N ALA A 324 65.20 41.08 -29.03
CA ALA A 324 63.96 40.50 -29.51
C ALA A 324 64.17 39.07 -30.05
N SER A 325 65.27 38.82 -30.75
CA SER A 325 65.63 37.48 -31.23
C SER A 325 65.89 36.51 -30.07
N TYR A 326 66.67 36.93 -29.07
CA TYR A 326 66.91 36.15 -27.84
C TYR A 326 65.60 35.82 -27.11
N ASP A 327 64.77 36.83 -26.82
CA ASP A 327 63.49 36.64 -26.12
C ASP A 327 62.54 35.73 -26.90
N SER A 328 62.51 35.85 -28.22
CA SER A 328 61.68 35.00 -29.07
C SER A 328 62.10 33.54 -29.01
N GLU A 329 63.41 33.27 -28.98
CA GLU A 329 63.95 31.91 -28.97
C GLU A 329 63.82 31.28 -27.58
N VAL A 330 64.02 32.05 -26.50
CA VAL A 330 63.71 31.64 -25.12
C VAL A 330 62.24 31.25 -25.00
N LYS A 331 61.32 32.13 -25.43
CA LYS A 331 59.87 31.83 -25.39
C LYS A 331 59.51 30.60 -26.22
N ARG A 332 60.16 30.40 -27.37
CA ARG A 332 59.94 29.20 -28.21
C ARG A 332 60.35 27.93 -27.46
N ILE A 333 61.51 27.93 -26.80
CA ILE A 333 62.02 26.79 -26.03
C ILE A 333 61.12 26.52 -24.83
N GLU A 334 60.79 27.55 -24.04
CA GLU A 334 59.89 27.42 -22.89
C GLU A 334 58.53 26.85 -23.30
N LYS A 335 57.93 27.38 -24.37
CA LYS A 335 56.66 26.87 -24.90
C LYS A 335 56.77 25.39 -25.30
N LYS A 336 57.79 25.03 -26.09
CA LYS A 336 58.02 23.64 -26.52
C LYS A 336 58.13 22.69 -25.34
N TYR A 337 58.93 23.02 -24.32
CA TYR A 337 59.13 22.14 -23.17
C TYR A 337 57.92 22.10 -22.23
N ASN A 338 57.18 23.21 -22.08
CA ASN A 338 55.91 23.21 -21.34
C ASN A 338 54.87 22.29 -21.99
N GLU A 339 54.73 22.33 -23.32
CA GLU A 339 53.83 21.44 -24.07
C GLU A 339 54.23 19.96 -23.89
N LEU A 340 55.54 19.65 -23.90
CA LEU A 340 56.03 18.29 -23.66
C LEU A 340 55.76 17.83 -22.21
N VAL A 341 55.95 18.69 -21.22
CA VAL A 341 55.63 18.39 -19.80
C VAL A 341 54.14 18.18 -19.61
N GLU A 342 53.30 18.98 -20.26
CA GLU A 342 51.84 18.80 -20.23
C GLU A 342 51.42 17.47 -20.87
N ALA A 343 52.02 17.10 -22.00
CA ALA A 343 51.78 15.81 -22.64
C ALA A 343 52.14 14.62 -21.74
N GLU A 344 53.26 14.69 -21.01
CA GLU A 344 53.62 13.65 -20.02
C GLU A 344 52.62 13.60 -18.85
N ASN A 345 52.21 14.75 -18.30
CA ASN A 345 51.20 14.80 -17.24
C ASN A 345 49.84 14.25 -17.68
N ASN A 346 49.46 14.43 -18.95
CA ASN A 346 48.22 13.90 -19.49
C ASN A 346 48.16 12.36 -19.48
N LYS A 347 49.30 11.66 -19.49
CA LYS A 347 49.34 10.19 -19.33
C LYS A 347 48.79 9.76 -17.97
N VAL A 348 49.18 10.45 -16.89
CA VAL A 348 48.66 10.18 -15.54
C VAL A 348 47.17 10.49 -15.46
N LYS A 349 46.74 11.63 -16.01
CA LYS A 349 45.32 12.02 -16.04
C LYS A 349 44.44 10.97 -16.75
N SER A 350 44.92 10.43 -17.88
CA SER A 350 44.19 9.37 -18.61
C SER A 350 43.93 8.15 -17.73
N ILE A 351 44.94 7.66 -17.01
CA ILE A 351 44.79 6.47 -16.16
C ILE A 351 43.91 6.75 -14.94
N ILE A 352 44.00 7.95 -14.35
CA ILE A 352 43.09 8.38 -13.29
C ILE A 352 41.63 8.36 -13.79
N SER A 353 41.37 8.87 -15.00
CA SER A 353 40.02 8.85 -15.57
C SER A 353 39.50 7.43 -15.84
N GLU A 354 40.37 6.50 -16.25
CA GLU A 354 40.02 5.07 -16.38
C GLU A 354 39.65 4.45 -15.02
N ARG A 355 40.39 4.78 -13.95
CA ARG A 355 40.09 4.34 -12.58
C ARG A 355 38.73 4.85 -12.10
N GLU A 356 38.45 6.14 -12.31
CA GLU A 356 37.16 6.75 -11.98
C GLU A 356 36.01 6.12 -12.76
N ALA A 357 36.23 5.78 -14.04
CA ALA A 357 35.23 5.08 -14.85
C ALA A 357 34.90 3.69 -14.29
N ILE A 358 35.90 2.92 -13.82
CA ILE A 358 35.69 1.61 -13.17
C ILE A 358 34.87 1.76 -11.89
N GLN A 359 35.20 2.74 -11.05
CA GLN A 359 34.45 3.00 -9.82
C GLN A 359 32.98 3.36 -10.12
N LYS A 360 32.76 4.26 -11.08
CA LYS A 360 31.42 4.66 -11.50
C LYS A 360 30.63 3.50 -12.11
N GLU A 361 31.29 2.60 -12.84
CA GLU A 361 30.66 1.40 -13.38
C GLU A 361 30.14 0.50 -12.25
N LEU A 362 30.96 0.24 -11.21
CA LEU A 362 30.53 -0.54 -10.04
C LEU A 362 29.29 0.08 -9.36
N GLU A 363 29.34 1.39 -9.09
CA GLU A 363 28.22 2.11 -8.46
C GLU A 363 26.95 2.00 -9.31
N THR A 364 27.08 2.13 -10.64
CA THR A 364 25.95 1.99 -11.58
C THR A 364 25.36 0.58 -11.55
N LEU A 365 26.20 -0.47 -11.52
CA LEU A 365 25.74 -1.85 -11.45
C LEU A 365 24.97 -2.13 -10.15
N ILE A 366 25.49 -1.65 -9.01
CA ILE A 366 24.84 -1.82 -7.70
C ILE A 366 23.50 -1.08 -7.63
N GLN A 367 23.44 0.15 -8.16
CA GLN A 367 22.22 0.94 -8.22
C GLN A 367 21.16 0.28 -9.11
N GLU A 368 21.54 -0.20 -10.29
CA GLU A 368 20.62 -0.89 -11.19
C GLU A 368 20.10 -2.18 -10.55
N ALA A 369 20.96 -2.99 -9.92
CA ALA A 369 20.54 -4.20 -9.21
C ALA A 369 19.51 -3.90 -8.10
N SER A 370 19.79 -2.86 -7.30
CA SER A 370 18.91 -2.46 -6.20
C SER A 370 17.56 -1.96 -6.72
N LYS A 371 17.57 -1.14 -7.78
CA LYS A 371 16.34 -0.68 -8.46
C LYS A 371 15.50 -1.84 -9.00
N ARG A 372 16.14 -2.86 -9.57
CA ARG A 372 15.45 -4.06 -10.08
C ARG A 372 14.86 -4.90 -8.96
N PHE A 373 15.59 -5.08 -7.87
CA PHE A 373 15.07 -5.73 -6.68
C PHE A 373 13.87 -4.99 -6.09
N ASP A 374 13.93 -3.66 -5.99
CA ASP A 374 12.80 -2.86 -5.51
C ASP A 374 11.56 -3.03 -6.41
N ALA A 375 11.74 -3.10 -7.73
CA ALA A 375 10.64 -3.39 -8.64
C ALA A 375 10.04 -4.79 -8.41
N ILE A 376 10.89 -5.82 -8.24
CA ILE A 376 10.45 -7.18 -7.89
C ILE A 376 9.65 -7.17 -6.58
N ARG A 377 10.21 -6.57 -5.53
CA ARG A 377 9.60 -6.48 -4.20
C ARG A 377 8.24 -5.79 -4.26
N SER A 378 8.14 -4.66 -4.94
CA SER A 378 6.87 -3.94 -5.08
C SER A 378 5.81 -4.78 -5.80
N SER A 379 6.14 -5.46 -6.90
CA SER A 379 5.18 -6.32 -7.59
C SER A 379 4.78 -7.56 -6.78
N LEU A 380 5.69 -8.16 -6.02
CA LEU A 380 5.34 -9.23 -5.09
C LEU A 380 4.42 -8.72 -3.97
N GLN A 381 4.65 -7.51 -3.47
CA GLN A 381 3.80 -6.89 -2.46
C GLN A 381 2.39 -6.59 -2.99
N GLU A 382 2.27 -6.08 -4.22
CA GLU A 382 0.97 -5.89 -4.89
C GLU A 382 0.18 -7.21 -4.95
N TYR A 383 0.86 -8.32 -5.29
CA TYR A 383 0.23 -9.64 -5.29
C TYR A 383 -0.21 -10.10 -3.89
N VAL A 384 0.59 -9.85 -2.85
CA VAL A 384 0.22 -10.12 -1.45
C VAL A 384 -0.98 -9.29 -1.01
N GLU A 385 -1.08 -8.02 -1.43
CA GLU A 385 -2.22 -7.17 -1.13
C GLU A 385 -3.52 -7.68 -1.78
N GLU A 386 -3.45 -8.19 -3.02
CA GLU A 386 -4.60 -8.85 -3.65
C GLU A 386 -5.03 -10.12 -2.89
N LEU A 387 -4.07 -10.91 -2.40
CA LEU A 387 -4.35 -12.07 -1.55
C LEU A 387 -4.97 -11.66 -0.20
N ALA A 388 -4.49 -10.60 0.44
CA ALA A 388 -5.04 -10.10 1.70
C ALA A 388 -6.50 -9.61 1.57
N LYS A 389 -6.90 -9.10 0.40
CA LYS A 389 -8.32 -8.78 0.12
C LYS A 389 -9.23 -10.00 0.19
N VAL A 390 -8.70 -11.18 -0.13
CA VAL A 390 -9.43 -12.45 -0.06
C VAL A 390 -9.68 -12.84 1.39
N GLU A 391 -8.67 -12.74 2.26
CA GLU A 391 -8.82 -12.97 3.69
C GLU A 391 -9.85 -12.02 4.30
N LYS A 392 -9.73 -10.72 4.00
CA LYS A 392 -10.69 -9.71 4.42
C LYS A 392 -12.11 -10.04 3.96
N ARG A 393 -12.26 -10.54 2.73
CA ARG A 393 -13.58 -10.96 2.21
C ARG A 393 -14.15 -12.13 2.99
N VAL A 394 -13.33 -13.12 3.39
CA VAL A 394 -13.77 -14.22 4.25
C VAL A 394 -14.14 -13.72 5.64
N GLU A 395 -13.38 -12.79 6.22
CA GLU A 395 -13.69 -12.17 7.51
C GLU A 395 -15.01 -11.38 7.48
N GLU A 396 -15.27 -10.65 6.40
CA GLU A 396 -16.53 -9.92 6.20
C GLU A 396 -17.75 -10.83 6.19
N LEU A 397 -17.61 -12.07 5.69
CA LEU A 397 -18.65 -13.10 5.67
C LEU A 397 -18.80 -13.85 6.99
N SER A 398 -17.91 -13.58 7.95
CA SER A 398 -17.79 -14.36 9.17
C SER A 398 -18.29 -13.62 10.40
N ILE A 399 -18.70 -14.40 11.39
CA ILE A 399 -19.07 -13.98 12.74
C ILE A 399 -18.20 -14.73 13.76
N PRO A 400 -18.11 -14.25 15.02
CA PRO A 400 -17.43 -14.99 16.07
C PRO A 400 -18.00 -16.39 16.24
N ALA A 401 -17.13 -17.40 16.34
CA ALA A 401 -17.57 -18.77 16.55
C ALA A 401 -18.16 -18.94 17.96
N PRO A 402 -19.31 -19.62 18.08
CA PRO A 402 -19.85 -19.98 19.39
C PRO A 402 -18.99 -21.05 20.06
N SER A 403 -18.90 -21.00 21.39
CA SER A 403 -18.08 -21.91 22.19
C SER A 403 -18.54 -23.38 22.15
N SER A 404 -19.80 -23.62 21.80
CA SER A 404 -20.45 -24.93 21.67
C SER A 404 -20.13 -25.66 20.36
N GLY A 405 -19.40 -25.05 19.42
CA GLY A 405 -19.18 -25.60 18.09
C GLY A 405 -20.32 -25.28 17.11
N GLY A 406 -20.62 -26.16 16.16
CA GLY A 406 -21.73 -25.93 15.21
C GLY A 406 -23.09 -25.93 15.90
N GLU A 407 -23.97 -25.00 15.55
CA GLU A 407 -25.29 -24.86 16.18
C GLU A 407 -26.32 -24.19 15.27
N ILE A 408 -27.61 -24.43 15.52
CA ILE A 408 -28.70 -23.74 14.81
C ILE A 408 -29.17 -22.57 15.67
N ARG A 409 -29.02 -21.36 15.15
CA ARG A 409 -29.55 -20.13 15.74
C ARG A 409 -30.93 -19.86 15.17
N LEU A 410 -31.91 -19.89 16.05
CA LEU A 410 -33.31 -19.62 15.76
C LEU A 410 -33.57 -18.12 15.98
N ILE A 411 -33.74 -17.39 14.88
CA ILE A 411 -33.97 -15.95 14.86
C ILE A 411 -35.46 -15.67 15.04
N PRO A 412 -35.88 -14.92 16.08
CA PRO A 412 -37.28 -14.64 16.35
C PRO A 412 -37.87 -13.65 15.36
N LEU A 413 -39.09 -13.95 14.93
CA LEU A 413 -39.93 -13.15 14.06
C LEU A 413 -41.34 -13.13 14.66
N VAL A 414 -41.94 -11.96 14.84
CA VAL A 414 -43.38 -11.84 15.09
C VAL A 414 -44.07 -11.67 13.76
N TYR A 415 -44.86 -12.66 13.39
CA TYR A 415 -45.73 -12.62 12.23
C TYR A 415 -47.14 -12.19 12.66
N THR A 416 -47.68 -11.22 11.93
CA THR A 416 -49.03 -10.70 12.16
C THR A 416 -49.81 -10.79 10.88
N SER A 417 -50.96 -11.47 10.92
CA SER A 417 -51.94 -11.46 9.83
C SER A 417 -53.12 -10.57 10.18
N TYR A 418 -53.55 -9.82 9.19
CA TYR A 418 -54.68 -8.89 9.26
C TYR A 418 -55.72 -9.26 8.22
N VAL A 419 -56.99 -9.03 8.53
CA VAL A 419 -58.12 -9.26 7.63
C VAL A 419 -58.94 -7.99 7.51
N SER A 420 -59.26 -7.59 6.28
CA SER A 420 -60.18 -6.49 5.99
C SER A 420 -61.00 -6.81 4.74
N GLU A 421 -62.33 -6.90 4.86
CA GLU A 421 -63.25 -7.07 3.73
C GLU A 421 -62.87 -8.23 2.77
N GLY A 422 -62.37 -9.35 3.33
CA GLY A 422 -61.95 -10.52 2.56
C GLY A 422 -60.52 -10.46 2.00
N THR A 423 -59.82 -9.34 2.18
CA THR A 423 -58.39 -9.21 1.87
C THR A 423 -57.55 -9.51 3.10
N GLU A 424 -56.44 -10.24 2.90
CA GLU A 424 -55.46 -10.55 3.93
C GLU A 424 -54.18 -9.74 3.71
N ARG A 425 -53.63 -9.20 4.78
CA ARG A 425 -52.31 -8.57 4.80
C ARG A 425 -51.49 -9.23 5.89
N SER A 426 -50.20 -9.46 5.63
CA SER A 426 -49.24 -9.88 6.63
C SER A 426 -48.17 -8.83 6.89
N SER A 427 -47.61 -8.83 8.09
CA SER A 427 -46.38 -8.14 8.44
C SER A 427 -45.50 -9.02 9.31
N ILE A 428 -44.20 -8.73 9.29
CA ILE A 428 -43.24 -9.37 10.18
C ILE A 428 -42.39 -8.32 10.89
N THR A 429 -42.10 -8.59 12.15
CA THR A 429 -41.21 -7.79 12.99
C THR A 429 -40.12 -8.70 13.53
N THR A 430 -38.86 -8.28 13.41
CA THR A 430 -37.71 -9.06 13.87
C THR A 430 -37.26 -8.59 15.24
N ILE A 431 -36.04 -8.94 15.66
CA ILE A 431 -35.44 -8.50 16.92
C ILE A 431 -35.63 -7.00 17.15
N VAL A 432 -36.19 -6.67 18.31
CA VAL A 432 -36.46 -5.32 18.80
C VAL A 432 -35.50 -5.00 19.93
N VAL A 433 -34.93 -3.80 19.87
CA VAL A 433 -34.10 -3.26 20.95
C VAL A 433 -34.82 -2.08 21.59
N LEU A 434 -34.93 -2.10 22.91
CA LEU A 434 -35.41 -1.02 23.75
C LEU A 434 -34.21 -0.23 24.29
N GLU A 435 -34.08 1.01 23.86
CA GLU A 435 -33.04 1.94 24.32
C GLU A 435 -33.61 3.00 25.27
N PRO A 436 -32.84 3.46 26.26
CA PRO A 436 -33.24 4.57 27.11
C PRO A 436 -33.32 5.86 26.27
N GLY A 437 -34.50 6.47 26.20
CA GLY A 437 -34.83 7.60 25.32
C GLY A 437 -35.40 8.81 26.05
N GLY A 438 -34.76 9.29 27.13
CA GLY A 438 -35.21 10.49 27.83
C GLY A 438 -34.14 11.19 28.69
N MET A 439 -34.18 12.53 28.73
CA MET A 439 -33.38 13.37 29.64
C MET A 439 -33.90 13.37 31.10
N LEU A 440 -35.17 12.99 31.34
CA LEU A 440 -35.83 13.02 32.66
C LEU A 440 -36.79 11.82 32.86
N GLY A 441 -36.22 10.62 33.06
CA GLY A 441 -36.95 9.41 33.47
C GLY A 441 -36.79 8.21 32.52
N PRO A 442 -37.11 6.97 32.96
CA PRO A 442 -36.89 5.74 32.19
C PRO A 442 -37.95 5.56 31.11
N ARG A 443 -37.95 6.42 30.10
CA ARG A 443 -38.73 6.19 28.87
C ARG A 443 -37.87 5.37 27.93
N PHE A 444 -38.35 4.22 27.50
CA PHE A 444 -37.66 3.40 26.52
C PHE A 444 -38.24 3.66 25.13
N THR A 445 -37.37 3.87 24.15
CA THR A 445 -37.73 3.88 22.73
C THR A 445 -37.36 2.54 22.12
N HIS A 446 -38.26 1.97 21.31
CA HIS A 446 -37.95 0.76 20.56
C HIS A 446 -37.42 1.13 19.17
N TYR A 447 -36.43 0.39 18.70
CA TYR A 447 -36.10 0.32 17.28
C TYR A 447 -35.95 -1.14 16.87
N ILE A 448 -36.08 -1.36 15.56
CA ILE A 448 -35.89 -2.67 14.93
C ILE A 448 -34.53 -2.63 14.26
N HIS A 449 -33.76 -3.70 14.40
CA HIS A 449 -32.48 -3.80 13.70
C HIS A 449 -32.69 -3.90 12.18
N GLU A 450 -32.50 -2.80 11.46
CA GLU A 450 -32.87 -2.68 10.03
C GLU A 450 -32.19 -3.74 9.15
N GLY A 451 -30.91 -4.04 9.37
CA GLY A 451 -30.20 -5.08 8.62
C GLY A 451 -30.82 -6.48 8.76
N ILE A 452 -31.27 -6.82 9.98
CA ILE A 452 -31.95 -8.10 10.26
C ILE A 452 -33.35 -8.09 9.63
N ALA A 453 -34.10 -7.00 9.81
CA ALA A 453 -35.45 -6.85 9.26
C ALA A 453 -35.47 -6.93 7.73
N ASN A 454 -34.53 -6.26 7.07
CA ASN A 454 -34.41 -6.27 5.61
C ASN A 454 -34.12 -7.68 5.10
N TYR A 455 -33.18 -8.39 5.73
CA TYR A 455 -32.84 -9.76 5.36
C TYR A 455 -34.04 -10.71 5.46
N PHE A 456 -34.83 -10.62 6.53
CA PHE A 456 -35.96 -11.51 6.78
C PHE A 456 -37.29 -11.03 6.17
N SER A 457 -37.35 -9.87 5.53
CA SER A 457 -38.57 -9.25 4.98
C SER A 457 -39.41 -10.18 4.07
N TRP A 458 -38.77 -11.16 3.42
CA TRP A 458 -39.41 -12.15 2.55
C TRP A 458 -40.06 -13.30 3.31
N VAL A 459 -39.68 -13.57 4.56
CA VAL A 459 -40.16 -14.72 5.36
C VAL A 459 -41.66 -14.71 5.54
N LYS A 460 -42.30 -13.53 5.52
CA LYS A 460 -43.77 -13.43 5.51
C LYS A 460 -44.40 -14.28 4.40
N GLN A 461 -43.78 -14.39 3.23
CA GLN A 461 -44.27 -15.18 2.11
C GLN A 461 -44.21 -16.70 2.40
N VAL A 462 -43.27 -17.13 3.24
CA VAL A 462 -43.19 -18.52 3.72
C VAL A 462 -44.35 -18.80 4.67
N LEU A 463 -44.60 -17.89 5.61
CA LEU A 463 -45.66 -18.01 6.61
C LEU A 463 -47.07 -17.81 6.01
N ASP A 464 -47.20 -17.09 4.90
CA ASP A 464 -48.46 -16.90 4.19
C ASP A 464 -48.91 -18.15 3.39
N LYS A 465 -48.06 -19.18 3.26
CA LYS A 465 -48.42 -20.43 2.55
C LYS A 465 -49.56 -21.16 3.27
N GLU A 466 -50.45 -21.80 2.48
CA GLU A 466 -51.57 -22.60 3.01
C GLU A 466 -51.13 -23.66 4.02
N GLU A 467 -49.98 -24.28 3.78
CA GLU A 467 -49.39 -25.31 4.65
C GLU A 467 -49.08 -24.83 6.07
N MET A 468 -48.81 -23.53 6.24
CA MET A 468 -48.50 -22.92 7.55
C MET A 468 -49.75 -22.50 8.32
N LYS A 469 -50.93 -22.42 7.68
CA LYS A 469 -52.17 -21.96 8.34
C LYS A 469 -52.59 -22.79 9.55
N PRO A 470 -52.48 -24.13 9.56
CA PRO A 470 -52.79 -24.93 10.74
C PRO A 470 -51.89 -24.60 11.92
N GLU A 471 -50.57 -24.46 11.69
CA GLU A 471 -49.62 -24.08 12.74
C GLU A 471 -49.85 -22.67 13.25
N ILE A 472 -50.07 -21.70 12.36
CA ILE A 472 -50.41 -20.31 12.71
C ILE A 472 -51.64 -20.26 13.60
N SER A 473 -52.67 -21.03 13.27
CA SER A 473 -53.90 -21.09 14.07
C SER A 473 -53.66 -21.76 15.43
N ALA A 474 -52.88 -22.84 15.46
CA ALA A 474 -52.57 -23.58 16.69
C ALA A 474 -51.69 -22.77 17.67
N LYS A 475 -50.80 -21.91 17.16
CA LYS A 475 -49.81 -21.13 17.91
C LYS A 475 -50.16 -19.64 18.03
N ASN A 476 -51.37 -19.25 17.65
CA ASN A 476 -51.83 -17.87 17.70
C ASN A 476 -51.82 -17.32 19.14
N LEU A 477 -50.92 -16.39 19.44
CA LEU A 477 -50.80 -15.75 20.75
C LEU A 477 -52.09 -15.02 21.15
N LEU A 478 -52.81 -14.45 20.18
CA LEU A 478 -54.08 -13.77 20.42
C LEU A 478 -55.18 -14.74 20.88
N ALA A 479 -55.14 -16.01 20.46
CA ALA A 479 -56.09 -17.04 20.90
C ALA A 479 -55.62 -17.80 22.15
N LYS A 480 -54.31 -17.79 22.45
CA LYS A 480 -53.70 -18.54 23.55
C LYS A 480 -53.41 -17.72 24.80
N THR A 481 -53.60 -16.41 24.76
CA THR A 481 -53.38 -15.50 25.89
C THR A 481 -54.73 -14.99 26.38
N THR A 482 -55.03 -15.11 27.68
CA THR A 482 -56.30 -14.60 28.23
C THR A 482 -56.30 -13.07 28.27
N PRO A 483 -57.48 -12.41 28.25
CA PRO A 483 -57.57 -10.95 28.35
C PRO A 483 -56.86 -10.38 29.57
N GLU A 484 -56.98 -11.04 30.73
CA GLU A 484 -56.33 -10.62 31.98
C GLU A 484 -54.81 -10.68 31.84
N ARG A 485 -54.29 -11.72 31.18
CA ARG A 485 -52.85 -11.84 30.92
C ARG A 485 -52.37 -10.77 29.92
N ILE A 486 -53.16 -10.43 28.90
CA ILE A 486 -52.85 -9.34 27.96
C ILE A 486 -52.73 -8.01 28.72
N GLU A 487 -53.68 -7.72 29.62
CA GLU A 487 -53.64 -6.50 30.44
C GLU A 487 -52.38 -6.45 31.34
N VAL A 488 -52.01 -7.57 31.97
CA VAL A 488 -50.76 -7.67 32.75
C VAL A 488 -49.54 -7.43 31.87
N CYS A 489 -49.46 -8.06 30.70
CA CYS A 489 -48.32 -7.92 29.78
C CYS A 489 -48.15 -6.46 29.31
N LEU A 490 -49.26 -5.80 28.92
CA LEU A 490 -49.23 -4.40 28.49
C LEU A 490 -48.92 -3.44 29.64
N THR A 491 -49.40 -3.75 30.86
CA THR A 491 -49.09 -2.95 32.05
C THR A 491 -47.60 -2.99 32.35
N ARG A 492 -46.95 -4.16 32.31
CA ARG A 492 -45.49 -4.26 32.50
C ARG A 492 -44.69 -3.46 31.47
N LEU A 493 -45.14 -3.44 30.21
CA LEU A 493 -44.52 -2.61 29.17
C LEU A 493 -44.71 -1.11 29.43
N SER A 494 -45.85 -0.70 30.00
CA SER A 494 -46.07 0.68 30.42
C SER A 494 -45.18 1.08 31.61
N GLU A 495 -44.88 0.14 32.52
CA GLU A 495 -44.04 0.37 33.70
C GLU A 495 -42.57 0.56 33.34
N ILE A 496 -42.11 -0.09 32.27
CA ILE A 496 -40.81 0.20 31.65
C ILE A 496 -40.87 1.43 30.72
N GLY A 497 -41.94 2.21 30.74
CA GLY A 497 -42.02 3.50 30.06
C GLY A 497 -42.08 3.46 28.54
N LEU A 498 -42.54 2.34 27.95
CA LEU A 498 -42.70 2.21 26.49
C LEU A 498 -43.92 2.98 25.95
N PHE A 499 -44.99 3.06 26.75
CA PHE A 499 -46.23 3.82 26.48
C PHE A 499 -46.96 4.10 27.79
N SER A 500 -48.02 4.92 27.76
CA SER A 500 -48.76 5.29 28.98
C SER A 500 -49.65 4.14 29.48
N ARG A 501 -49.95 4.11 30.79
CA ARG A 501 -50.93 3.16 31.36
C ARG A 501 -52.32 3.29 30.72
N GLU A 502 -52.71 4.51 30.33
CA GLU A 502 -53.98 4.75 29.64
C GLU A 502 -53.99 4.08 28.26
N ASP A 503 -52.89 4.17 27.51
CA ASP A 503 -52.74 3.48 26.23
C ASP A 503 -52.75 1.97 26.39
N ALA A 504 -52.12 1.46 27.47
CA ALA A 504 -52.14 0.04 27.83
C ALA A 504 -53.58 -0.48 27.99
N SER A 505 -54.39 0.21 28.79
CA SER A 505 -55.79 -0.17 29.04
C SER A 505 -56.67 -0.05 27.79
N LYS A 506 -56.49 1.01 26.98
CA LYS A 506 -57.21 1.16 25.70
C LYS A 506 -56.90 0.02 24.73
N MET A 507 -55.62 -0.37 24.67
CA MET A 507 -55.15 -1.44 23.81
C MET A 507 -55.63 -2.82 24.28
N ALA A 508 -55.59 -3.08 25.58
CA ALA A 508 -56.11 -4.32 26.16
C ALA A 508 -57.59 -4.53 25.79
N ARG A 509 -58.43 -3.49 25.93
CA ARG A 509 -59.84 -3.53 25.52
C ARG A 509 -60.01 -3.81 24.02
N SER A 510 -59.21 -3.14 23.18
CA SER A 510 -59.29 -3.36 21.73
C SER A 510 -58.88 -4.78 21.32
N LEU A 511 -57.89 -5.37 21.99
CA LEU A 511 -57.47 -6.76 21.75
C LEU A 511 -58.51 -7.76 22.27
N GLU A 512 -59.09 -7.53 23.44
CA GLU A 512 -60.17 -8.35 23.99
C GLU A 512 -61.38 -8.41 23.04
N GLU A 513 -61.78 -7.27 22.47
CA GLU A 513 -62.83 -7.22 21.45
C GLU A 513 -62.46 -8.03 20.20
N GLN A 514 -61.20 -7.99 19.77
CA GLN A 514 -60.72 -8.77 18.63
C GLN A 514 -60.73 -10.28 18.91
N MET A 515 -60.36 -10.72 20.12
CA MET A 515 -60.40 -12.12 20.52
C MET A 515 -61.80 -12.72 20.43
N LYS A 516 -62.83 -11.97 20.84
CA LYS A 516 -64.25 -12.39 20.75
C LYS A 516 -64.72 -12.67 19.31
N MET A 517 -63.99 -12.17 18.30
CA MET A 517 -64.30 -12.34 16.89
C MET A 517 -63.46 -13.42 16.18
N ILE A 518 -62.52 -14.06 16.90
CA ILE A 518 -61.65 -15.14 16.41
C ILE A 518 -62.14 -16.52 16.91
N GLY A 519 -62.88 -16.53 18.03
CA GLY A 519 -63.50 -17.72 18.62
C GLY A 519 -64.74 -18.21 17.89
#